data_AF-A0A673TB32-F1
#
_entry.id   AF-A0A673TB32-F1
#
_cell.length_a   1.000
_cell.length_b   1.000
_cell.length_c   1.000
_cell.angle_alpha   90.00
_cell.angle_beta   90.00
_cell.angle_gamma   90.00
#
_symmetry.space_group_name_H-M   'P 1'
#
loop_
_entity.id
_entity.type
_entity.pdbx_description
1 polymer ?
#
loop_
_entity_poly.entity_id
_entity_poly.type
_entity_poly.pdbx_seq_one_letter_code
_entity_poly.pdbx_strand_id
1 'polypeptide(L)'
;MGHGENVHFFVFFLKERLKLTYEQKSEVLESQLRVLRKDLAEYQKNCEDLKGRLKHKESLLAANTSNRAGGLCLKCAQHEAVLSQTHNNVHMQTIERLTKERDDLMSALVSVRSSLADMRQREAGAYEQVKHAMLVAEEASFEKTKALIQCEQLKNELERQKERLEKELASQQEKRASEKEMMKKKMTEEREAVESKILSLSQNIAQLEVQVEKATREKISAINQLEEIQNQLASKEMDVTKVCGEMRYQLNKTKMEKDEAEKEHREYRTKTKRDLEMKDQEIEKLRLEVSESKQHLEREQQKAAGAREECLELTDLLSESQHQLHLTRISQICLFPLDRLYENVSVLCPAVLQIFSHLKEGLALRLEKDSIQQSLSHEAKAQALQAQQREQELTQKIQQMEAQHDKTENEQYSLMASQNIFLTKLKEEYCALAKKLEQISQKSRSEIAQLSQEKRYTYDRLEKLQRRNEELEEQCVQHGRLHEIMKQRLTQLDEHGQATARQLAQLLAQRGRPRPETRSPQEEEGRLTPQNSGLGNPQVIVAETRFPGAPTRILAQETLQGECTTRGHVSFWKTVSSQTDQTARHPGNLPP
;
A
#
# COMPACT_ATOMS: atom_id res chain seq x y z
N MET A 1 -26.81 33.12 -27.64
CA MET A 1 -27.27 33.68 -28.94
C MET A 1 -27.62 35.14 -28.66
N GLY A 2 -26.92 36.12 -29.25
CA GLY A 2 -27.17 37.54 -28.94
C GLY A 2 -26.06 38.53 -29.29
N HIS A 3 -24.90 38.10 -29.81
CA HIS A 3 -23.82 39.02 -30.22
C HIS A 3 -23.64 39.17 -31.74
N GLY A 4 -24.20 38.26 -32.56
CA GLY A 4 -24.12 38.34 -34.02
C GLY A 4 -25.05 39.39 -34.65
N GLU A 5 -26.24 39.59 -34.06
CA GLU A 5 -27.25 40.52 -34.61
C GLU A 5 -26.87 41.99 -34.42
N ASN A 6 -26.17 42.32 -33.33
CA ASN A 6 -25.73 43.70 -33.04
C ASN A 6 -24.66 44.21 -34.01
N VAL A 7 -23.76 43.34 -34.47
CA VAL A 7 -22.71 43.73 -35.44
C VAL A 7 -23.33 43.98 -36.82
N HIS A 8 -24.29 43.14 -37.23
CA HIS A 8 -24.97 43.30 -38.52
C HIS A 8 -25.84 44.57 -38.55
N PHE A 9 -26.50 44.90 -37.44
CA PHE A 9 -27.27 46.14 -37.30
C PHE A 9 -26.36 47.38 -37.34
N PHE A 10 -25.20 47.32 -36.68
CA PHE A 10 -24.25 48.43 -36.65
C PHE A 10 -23.61 48.68 -38.03
N VAL A 11 -23.25 47.63 -38.76
CA VAL A 11 -22.71 47.73 -40.13
C VAL A 11 -23.76 48.27 -41.11
N PHE A 12 -25.02 47.82 -41.00
CA PHE A 12 -26.11 48.33 -41.81
C PHE A 12 -26.38 49.82 -41.53
N PHE A 13 -26.41 50.22 -40.25
CA PHE A 13 -26.60 51.61 -39.85
C PHE A 13 -25.46 52.53 -40.34
N LEU A 14 -24.21 52.08 -40.27
CA LEU A 14 -23.07 52.81 -40.80
C LEU A 14 -23.13 52.97 -42.32
N LYS A 15 -23.53 51.93 -43.05
CA LYS A 15 -23.68 51.96 -44.51
C LYS A 15 -24.78 52.93 -44.95
N GLU A 16 -25.93 52.90 -44.29
CA GLU A 16 -27.05 53.79 -44.64
C GLU A 16 -26.73 55.25 -44.28
N ARG A 17 -26.04 55.50 -43.16
CA ARG A 17 -25.57 56.84 -42.79
C ARG A 17 -24.53 57.39 -43.76
N LEU A 18 -23.63 56.53 -44.25
CA LEU A 18 -22.65 56.91 -45.27
C LEU A 18 -23.36 57.27 -46.59
N LYS A 19 -24.30 56.44 -47.03
CA LYS A 19 -25.10 56.68 -48.25
C LYS A 19 -25.86 58.01 -48.20
N LEU A 20 -26.55 58.29 -47.10
CA LEU A 20 -27.27 59.55 -46.90
C LEU A 20 -26.33 60.77 -46.98
N THR A 21 -25.12 60.64 -46.42
CA THR A 21 -24.11 61.70 -46.46
C THR A 21 -23.59 61.95 -47.87
N TYR A 22 -23.44 60.91 -48.68
CA TYR A 22 -23.04 61.04 -50.08
C TYR A 22 -24.15 61.63 -50.95
N GLU A 23 -25.41 61.22 -50.75
CA GLU A 23 -26.57 61.77 -51.47
C GLU A 23 -26.73 63.27 -51.20
N GLN A 24 -26.68 63.70 -49.93
CA GLN A 24 -26.73 65.12 -49.58
C GLN A 24 -25.58 65.94 -50.20
N LYS A 25 -24.36 65.39 -50.22
CA LYS A 25 -23.23 66.05 -50.87
C LYS A 25 -23.41 66.16 -52.39
N SER A 26 -23.99 65.13 -53.02
CA SER A 26 -24.27 65.14 -54.46
C SER A 26 -25.30 66.21 -54.81
N GLU A 27 -26.41 66.30 -54.06
CA GLU A 27 -27.44 67.31 -54.28
C GLU A 27 -26.91 68.75 -54.15
N VAL A 28 -26.07 69.01 -53.14
CA VAL A 28 -25.44 70.32 -52.95
C VAL A 28 -24.54 70.67 -54.14
N LEU A 29 -23.69 69.74 -54.60
CA LEU A 29 -22.80 69.97 -55.75
C LEU A 29 -23.59 70.18 -57.05
N GLU A 30 -24.66 69.42 -57.26
CA GLU A 30 -25.53 69.59 -58.43
C GLU A 30 -26.26 70.93 -58.42
N SER A 31 -26.70 71.40 -57.25
CA SER A 31 -27.32 72.72 -57.10
C SER A 31 -26.34 73.85 -57.44
N GLN A 32 -25.09 73.75 -56.99
CA GLN A 32 -24.03 74.71 -57.28
C GLN A 32 -23.68 74.74 -58.78
N LEU A 33 -23.57 73.57 -59.42
CA LEU A 33 -23.35 73.48 -60.86
C LEU A 33 -24.48 74.12 -61.67
N ARG A 34 -25.73 73.98 -61.21
CA ARG A 34 -26.89 74.58 -61.88
C ARG A 34 -26.85 76.11 -61.82
N VAL A 35 -26.49 76.68 -60.67
CA VAL A 35 -26.33 78.14 -60.50
C VAL A 35 -25.20 78.66 -61.38
N LEU A 36 -24.02 78.04 -61.33
CA LEU A 36 -22.87 78.46 -62.14
C LEU A 36 -23.15 78.43 -63.65
N ARG A 37 -23.91 77.43 -64.13
CA ARG A 37 -24.34 77.36 -65.54
C ARG A 37 -25.26 78.51 -65.92
N LYS A 38 -26.16 78.91 -65.02
CA LYS A 38 -27.07 80.04 -65.25
C LYS A 38 -26.30 81.35 -65.32
N ASP A 39 -25.39 81.58 -64.38
CA ASP A 39 -24.57 82.79 -64.33
C ASP A 39 -23.70 82.90 -65.60
N LEU A 40 -23.10 81.78 -66.04
CA LEU A 40 -22.30 81.74 -67.27
C LEU A 40 -23.12 82.16 -68.50
N ALA A 41 -24.35 81.67 -68.63
CA ALA A 41 -25.23 82.03 -69.74
C ALA A 41 -25.61 83.53 -69.71
N GLU A 42 -25.81 84.09 -68.53
CA GLU A 42 -26.11 85.51 -68.34
C GLU A 42 -24.90 86.40 -68.70
N TYR A 43 -23.69 86.03 -68.28
CA TYR A 43 -22.47 86.72 -68.69
C TYR A 43 -22.23 86.65 -70.20
N GLN A 44 -22.48 85.50 -70.83
CA GLN A 44 -22.36 85.35 -72.28
C GLN A 44 -23.32 86.29 -73.02
N LYS A 45 -24.57 86.38 -72.58
CA LYS A 45 -25.56 87.31 -73.14
C LYS A 45 -25.11 88.77 -73.01
N ASN A 46 -24.62 89.17 -71.84
CA ASN A 46 -24.14 90.52 -71.59
C ASN A 46 -22.95 90.90 -72.50
N CYS A 47 -22.05 89.95 -72.76
CA CYS A 47 -20.93 90.15 -73.69
C CYS A 47 -21.41 90.41 -75.14
N GLU A 48 -22.40 89.66 -75.63
CA GLU A 48 -22.98 89.88 -76.97
C GLU A 48 -23.70 91.23 -77.08
N ASP A 49 -24.46 91.64 -76.05
CA ASP A 49 -25.13 92.94 -76.02
C ASP A 49 -24.13 94.11 -76.04
N LEU A 50 -23.05 94.03 -75.25
CA LEU A 50 -21.98 95.05 -75.26
C LEU A 50 -21.27 95.12 -76.61
N LYS A 51 -21.04 93.98 -77.25
CA LYS A 51 -20.46 93.89 -78.60
C LYS A 51 -21.36 94.54 -79.65
N GLY A 52 -22.67 94.36 -79.56
CA GLY A 52 -23.65 95.06 -80.41
C GLY A 52 -23.61 96.58 -80.22
N ARG A 53 -23.55 97.06 -78.97
CA ARG A 53 -23.45 98.49 -78.65
C ARG A 53 -22.15 99.12 -79.15
N LEU A 54 -21.04 98.40 -79.10
CA LEU A 54 -19.76 98.88 -79.62
C LEU A 54 -19.83 99.11 -81.13
N LYS A 55 -20.32 98.13 -81.90
CA LYS A 55 -20.49 98.25 -83.36
C LYS A 55 -21.38 99.43 -83.77
N HIS A 56 -22.43 99.70 -83.00
CA HIS A 56 -23.29 100.86 -83.23
C HIS A 56 -22.55 102.19 -83.03
N LYS A 57 -21.74 102.29 -81.96
CA LYS A 57 -20.91 103.48 -81.71
C LYS A 57 -19.82 103.66 -82.75
N GLU A 58 -19.18 102.59 -83.20
CA GLU A 58 -18.16 102.63 -84.27
C GLU A 58 -18.77 103.14 -85.59
N SER A 59 -20.00 102.72 -85.92
CA SER A 59 -20.72 103.20 -87.10
C SER A 59 -21.08 104.70 -87.02
N LEU A 60 -21.45 105.18 -85.83
CA LEU A 60 -21.70 106.61 -85.55
C LEU A 60 -20.44 107.47 -85.63
N LEU A 61 -19.28 106.92 -85.24
CA LEU A 61 -18.00 107.62 -85.32
C LEU A 61 -17.47 107.69 -86.76
N ALA A 62 -17.69 106.66 -87.58
CA ALA A 62 -17.31 106.64 -88.99
C ALA A 62 -18.13 107.64 -89.85
N ALA A 63 -19.36 107.97 -89.46
CA ALA A 63 -20.22 108.91 -90.19
C ALA A 63 -19.92 110.40 -89.91
N ASN A 64 -19.21 110.73 -88.82
CA ASN A 64 -19.03 112.11 -88.33
C ASN A 64 -17.69 112.77 -88.74
N THR A 65 -16.81 112.08 -89.48
CA THR A 65 -15.45 112.57 -89.78
C THR A 65 -15.27 113.21 -91.16
N SER A 66 -16.33 113.38 -91.97
CA SER A 66 -16.20 113.87 -93.36
C SER A 66 -16.31 115.38 -93.57
N ASN A 67 -16.46 116.22 -92.53
CA ASN A 67 -16.62 117.67 -92.72
C ASN A 67 -15.96 118.52 -91.62
N ARG A 68 -14.72 118.96 -91.84
CA ARG A 68 -14.18 120.32 -91.53
C ARG A 68 -12.64 120.34 -91.60
N ALA A 69 -12.10 120.58 -92.80
CA ALA A 69 -10.77 121.18 -92.93
C ALA A 69 -10.97 122.70 -93.09
N GLY A 70 -11.16 123.40 -91.96
CA GLY A 70 -11.25 124.86 -91.93
C GLY A 70 -9.87 125.45 -91.66
N GLY A 71 -9.24 126.03 -92.68
CA GLY A 71 -7.95 126.72 -92.54
C GLY A 71 -8.06 127.86 -91.52
N LEU A 72 -7.21 127.82 -90.50
CA LEU A 72 -7.17 128.80 -89.42
C LEU A 72 -6.46 130.08 -89.88
N CYS A 73 -7.00 131.24 -89.52
CA CYS A 73 -6.35 132.52 -89.79
C CYS A 73 -5.04 132.64 -89.01
N LEU A 74 -4.12 133.53 -89.41
CA LEU A 74 -2.76 133.64 -88.85
C LEU A 74 -2.73 133.73 -87.31
N LYS A 75 -3.72 134.39 -86.69
CA LYS A 75 -3.86 134.46 -85.22
C LYS A 75 -4.31 133.14 -84.61
N CYS A 76 -5.21 132.40 -85.25
CA CYS A 76 -5.65 131.08 -84.81
C CYS A 76 -4.60 129.99 -85.07
N ALA A 77 -3.81 130.09 -86.15
CA ALA A 77 -2.64 129.23 -86.37
C ALA A 77 -1.52 129.52 -85.35
N GLN A 78 -1.32 130.79 -84.95
CA GLN A 78 -0.41 131.13 -83.84
C GLN A 78 -0.94 130.65 -82.48
N HIS A 79 -2.24 130.78 -82.22
CA HIS A 79 -2.84 130.27 -80.98
C HIS A 79 -2.83 128.74 -80.93
N GLU A 80 -3.08 128.06 -82.05
CA GLU A 80 -2.99 126.61 -82.17
C GLU A 80 -1.53 126.12 -82.16
N ALA A 81 -0.56 126.88 -82.66
CA ALA A 81 0.88 126.56 -82.51
C ALA A 81 1.35 126.67 -81.05
N VAL A 82 0.86 127.66 -80.30
CA VAL A 82 1.14 127.82 -78.86
C VAL A 82 0.41 126.76 -78.03
N LEU A 83 -0.86 126.47 -78.35
CA LEU A 83 -1.61 125.36 -77.75
C LEU A 83 -0.98 124.01 -78.11
N SER A 84 -0.53 123.82 -79.35
CA SER A 84 0.22 122.63 -79.79
C SER A 84 1.50 122.46 -78.98
N GLN A 85 2.32 123.50 -78.79
CA GLN A 85 3.54 123.39 -77.99
C GLN A 85 3.28 123.08 -76.52
N THR A 86 2.24 123.67 -75.92
CA THR A 86 1.92 123.48 -74.50
C THR A 86 1.15 122.18 -74.24
N HIS A 87 0.16 121.85 -75.06
CA HIS A 87 -0.60 120.59 -74.97
C HIS A 87 0.23 119.39 -75.39
N ASN A 88 1.10 119.46 -76.40
CA ASN A 88 1.96 118.32 -76.77
C ASN A 88 2.89 117.94 -75.61
N ASN A 89 3.40 118.90 -74.84
CA ASN A 89 4.22 118.62 -73.66
C ASN A 89 3.41 117.91 -72.56
N VAL A 90 2.19 118.39 -72.25
CA VAL A 90 1.30 117.76 -71.26
C VAL A 90 0.86 116.35 -71.69
N HIS A 91 0.56 116.14 -72.97
CA HIS A 91 0.25 114.82 -73.52
C HIS A 91 1.45 113.89 -73.47
N MET A 92 2.66 114.37 -73.80
CA MET A 92 3.89 113.59 -73.69
C MET A 92 4.14 113.14 -72.25
N GLN A 93 4.05 114.04 -71.26
CA GLN A 93 4.19 113.70 -69.84
C GLN A 93 3.14 112.69 -69.36
N THR A 94 1.91 112.77 -69.90
CA THR A 94 0.85 111.82 -69.58
C THR A 94 1.14 110.44 -70.19
N ILE A 95 1.61 110.40 -71.44
CA ILE A 95 2.02 109.16 -72.12
C ILE A 95 3.19 108.52 -71.39
N GLU A 96 4.21 109.27 -70.99
CA GLU A 96 5.36 108.76 -70.23
C GLU A 96 4.93 108.18 -68.89
N ARG A 97 4.04 108.87 -68.15
CA ARG A 97 3.49 108.36 -66.90
C ARG A 97 2.72 107.05 -67.09
N LEU A 98 1.81 107.00 -68.07
CA LEU A 98 1.04 105.79 -68.38
C LEU A 98 1.93 104.65 -68.87
N THR A 99 3.00 104.96 -69.61
CA THR A 99 4.00 103.99 -70.06
C THR A 99 4.74 103.39 -68.87
N LYS A 100 5.15 104.23 -67.91
CA LYS A 100 5.77 103.80 -66.67
C LYS A 100 4.82 102.95 -65.81
N GLU A 101 3.59 103.41 -65.60
CA GLU A 101 2.57 102.65 -64.86
C GLU A 101 2.28 101.28 -65.50
N ARG A 102 2.21 101.23 -66.84
CA ARG A 102 2.11 99.96 -67.59
C ARG A 102 3.32 99.06 -67.32
N ASP A 103 4.54 99.59 -67.37
CA ASP A 103 5.76 98.80 -67.17
C ASP A 103 5.89 98.28 -65.74
N ASP A 104 5.51 99.09 -64.76
CA ASP A 104 5.43 98.70 -63.35
C ASP A 104 4.38 97.59 -63.15
N LEU A 105 3.20 97.72 -63.76
CA LEU A 105 2.14 96.70 -63.73
C LEU A 105 2.55 95.42 -64.46
N MET A 106 3.24 95.52 -65.59
CA MET A 106 3.77 94.37 -66.33
C MET A 106 4.82 93.65 -65.50
N SER A 107 5.71 94.38 -64.82
CA SER A 107 6.72 93.82 -63.92
C SER A 107 6.06 93.11 -62.73
N ALA A 108 5.05 93.73 -62.11
CA ALA A 108 4.25 93.12 -61.05
C ALA A 108 3.52 91.84 -61.52
N LEU A 109 2.92 91.88 -62.71
CA LEU A 109 2.24 90.72 -63.30
C LEU A 109 3.22 89.56 -63.56
N VAL A 110 4.42 89.85 -64.06
CA VAL A 110 5.47 88.84 -64.26
C VAL A 110 5.88 88.22 -62.91
N SER A 111 6.07 89.04 -61.87
CA SER A 111 6.39 88.56 -60.51
C SER A 111 5.28 87.69 -59.90
N VAL A 112 4.01 88.10 -60.06
CA VAL A 112 2.86 87.30 -59.60
C VAL A 112 2.76 85.99 -60.39
N ARG A 113 3.03 85.99 -61.70
CA ARG A 113 3.05 84.78 -62.52
C ARG A 113 4.16 83.81 -62.12
N SER A 114 5.37 84.31 -61.84
CA SER A 114 6.46 83.46 -61.36
C SER A 114 6.15 82.90 -59.97
N SER A 115 5.63 83.72 -59.06
CA SER A 115 5.20 83.25 -57.73
C SER A 115 4.10 82.19 -57.82
N LEU A 116 3.11 82.37 -58.70
CA LEU A 116 2.06 81.38 -58.94
C LEU A 116 2.63 80.06 -59.48
N ALA A 117 3.62 80.11 -60.37
CA ALA A 117 4.30 78.92 -60.87
C ALA A 117 5.03 78.18 -59.74
N ASP A 118 5.74 78.90 -58.86
CA ASP A 118 6.42 78.31 -57.71
C ASP A 118 5.42 77.69 -56.71
N MET A 119 4.27 78.33 -56.48
CA MET A 119 3.21 77.76 -55.63
C MET A 119 2.67 76.47 -56.25
N ARG A 120 2.40 76.45 -57.56
CA ARG A 120 1.90 75.25 -58.26
C ARG A 120 2.90 74.10 -58.22
N GLN A 121 4.20 74.38 -58.36
CA GLN A 121 5.23 73.35 -58.23
C GLN A 121 5.28 72.78 -56.81
N ARG A 122 5.19 73.64 -55.79
CA ARG A 122 5.15 73.20 -54.39
C ARG A 122 3.89 72.42 -54.05
N GLU A 123 2.73 72.85 -54.56
CA GLU A 123 1.47 72.11 -54.44
C GLU A 123 1.57 70.73 -55.09
N ALA A 124 2.12 70.63 -56.30
CA ALA A 124 2.34 69.34 -56.97
C ALA A 124 3.29 68.43 -56.18
N GLY A 125 4.38 68.97 -55.63
CA GLY A 125 5.30 68.22 -54.76
C GLY A 125 4.63 67.73 -53.47
N ALA A 126 3.84 68.59 -52.81
CA ALA A 126 3.09 68.23 -51.61
C ALA A 126 2.02 67.17 -51.91
N TYR A 127 1.34 67.28 -53.06
CA TYR A 127 0.35 66.29 -53.49
C TYR A 127 0.97 64.90 -53.66
N GLU A 128 2.11 64.79 -54.37
CA GLU A 128 2.78 63.49 -54.53
C GLU A 128 3.34 62.95 -53.20
N GLN A 129 3.81 63.81 -52.30
CA GLN A 129 4.23 63.40 -50.95
C GLN A 129 3.06 62.83 -50.14
N VAL A 130 1.91 63.51 -50.13
CA VAL A 130 0.70 63.02 -49.43
C VAL A 130 0.23 61.70 -50.02
N LYS A 131 0.24 61.57 -51.35
CA LYS A 131 -0.10 60.32 -52.04
C LYS A 131 0.84 59.18 -51.65
N HIS A 132 2.15 59.41 -51.61
CA HIS A 132 3.10 58.39 -51.17
C HIS A 132 2.92 58.02 -49.69
N ALA A 133 2.72 59.01 -48.81
CA ALA A 133 2.45 58.78 -47.40
C ALA A 133 1.16 57.99 -47.17
N MET A 134 0.11 58.24 -47.96
CA MET A 134 -1.15 57.50 -47.93
C MET A 134 -0.94 56.03 -48.30
N LEU A 135 -0.22 55.75 -49.39
CA LEU A 135 0.09 54.37 -49.81
C LEU A 135 0.87 53.60 -48.73
N VAL A 136 1.90 54.22 -48.15
CA VAL A 136 2.68 53.60 -47.06
C VAL A 136 1.81 53.36 -45.81
N ALA A 137 0.90 54.29 -45.49
CA ALA A 137 -0.03 54.12 -44.37
C ALA A 137 -1.07 53.01 -44.63
N GLU A 138 -1.53 52.84 -45.86
CA GLU A 138 -2.42 51.76 -46.28
C GLU A 138 -1.71 50.39 -46.20
N GLU A 139 -0.49 50.30 -46.72
CA GLU A 139 0.33 49.07 -46.63
C GLU A 139 0.61 48.69 -45.16
N ALA A 140 0.98 49.65 -44.32
CA ALA A 140 1.17 49.42 -42.89
C ALA A 140 -0.13 48.98 -42.19
N SER A 141 -1.27 49.56 -42.58
CA SER A 141 -2.59 49.17 -42.05
C SER A 141 -2.99 47.76 -42.46
N PHE A 142 -2.64 47.34 -43.67
CA PHE A 142 -2.85 45.98 -44.16
C PHE A 142 -2.01 44.97 -43.38
N GLU A 143 -0.69 45.19 -43.25
CA GLU A 143 0.18 44.30 -42.50
C GLU A 143 -0.18 44.24 -41.01
N LYS A 144 -0.61 45.36 -40.41
CA LYS A 144 -1.17 45.38 -39.05
C LYS A 144 -2.41 44.49 -38.94
N THR A 145 -3.33 44.58 -39.89
CA THR A 145 -4.56 43.78 -39.90
C THR A 145 -4.25 42.29 -40.01
N LYS A 146 -3.30 41.93 -40.88
CA LYS A 146 -2.82 40.55 -41.04
C LYS A 146 -2.18 40.01 -39.76
N ALA A 147 -1.34 40.80 -39.10
CA ALA A 147 -0.74 40.43 -37.81
C ALA A 147 -1.81 40.23 -36.72
N LEU A 148 -2.81 41.11 -36.64
CA LEU A 148 -3.92 40.98 -35.69
C LEU A 148 -4.73 39.70 -35.91
N ILE A 149 -5.01 39.34 -37.16
CA ILE A 149 -5.71 38.08 -37.49
C ILE A 149 -4.87 36.88 -37.03
N GLN A 150 -3.56 36.88 -37.28
CA GLN A 150 -2.67 35.80 -36.85
C GLN A 150 -2.61 35.69 -35.31
N CYS A 151 -2.53 36.82 -34.60
CA CYS A 151 -2.58 36.84 -33.13
C CYS A 151 -3.89 36.26 -32.61
N GLU A 152 -5.04 36.62 -33.20
CA GLU A 152 -6.35 36.12 -32.79
C GLU A 152 -6.49 34.61 -33.08
N GLN A 153 -5.95 34.12 -34.19
CA GLN A 153 -5.89 32.68 -34.49
C GLN A 153 -5.09 31.90 -33.45
N LEU A 154 -3.88 32.37 -33.12
CA LEU A 154 -3.03 31.74 -32.11
C LEU A 154 -3.68 31.78 -30.72
N LYS A 155 -4.32 32.90 -30.37
CA LYS A 155 -5.06 33.04 -29.12
C LYS A 155 -6.21 32.03 -29.02
N ASN A 156 -6.97 31.85 -30.09
CA ASN A 156 -8.06 30.87 -30.13
C ASN A 156 -7.55 29.42 -30.04
N GLU A 157 -6.42 29.09 -30.67
CA GLU A 157 -5.82 27.76 -30.51
C GLU A 157 -5.30 27.53 -29.09
N LEU A 158 -4.70 28.56 -28.47
CA LEU A 158 -4.26 28.48 -27.07
C LEU A 158 -5.45 28.25 -26.13
N GLU A 159 -6.57 28.95 -26.33
CA GLU A 159 -7.78 28.74 -25.52
C GLU A 159 -8.35 27.32 -25.74
N ARG A 160 -8.38 26.81 -26.97
CA ARG A 160 -8.78 25.41 -27.24
C ARG A 160 -7.86 24.40 -26.55
N GLN A 161 -6.55 24.63 -26.53
CA GLN A 161 -5.60 23.77 -25.81
C GLN A 161 -5.85 23.82 -24.30
N LYS A 162 -6.07 25.02 -23.75
CA LYS A 162 -6.40 25.22 -22.33
C LYS A 162 -7.69 24.50 -21.95
N GLU A 163 -8.78 24.67 -22.71
CA GLU A 163 -10.05 23.98 -22.47
C GLU A 163 -9.90 22.44 -22.52
N ARG A 164 -9.07 21.91 -23.44
CA ARG A 164 -8.77 20.47 -23.50
C ARG A 164 -8.06 19.98 -22.25
N LEU A 165 -7.04 20.71 -21.79
CA LEU A 165 -6.29 20.37 -20.58
C LEU A 165 -7.15 20.50 -19.32
N GLU A 166 -8.01 21.52 -19.24
CA GLU A 166 -8.96 21.69 -18.14
C GLU A 166 -9.97 20.54 -18.07
N LYS A 167 -10.50 20.10 -19.21
CA LYS A 167 -11.40 18.93 -19.28
C LYS A 167 -10.70 17.63 -18.87
N GLU A 168 -9.46 17.41 -19.33
CA GLU A 168 -8.70 16.24 -18.93
C GLU A 168 -8.37 16.28 -17.44
N LEU A 169 -7.97 17.45 -16.91
CA LEU A 169 -7.73 17.63 -15.48
C LEU A 169 -8.99 17.33 -14.65
N ALA A 170 -10.15 17.81 -15.09
CA ALA A 170 -11.43 17.54 -14.44
C ALA A 170 -11.79 16.04 -14.47
N SER A 171 -11.64 15.40 -15.63
CA SER A 171 -11.82 13.94 -15.80
C SER A 171 -10.92 13.14 -14.85
N GLN A 172 -9.64 13.52 -14.75
CA GLN A 172 -8.69 12.88 -13.83
C GLN A 172 -9.00 13.17 -12.36
N GLN A 173 -9.56 14.33 -12.03
CA GLN A 173 -10.03 14.63 -10.67
C GLN A 173 -11.26 13.80 -10.30
N GLU A 174 -12.23 13.66 -11.21
CA GLU A 174 -13.43 12.84 -11.02
C GLU A 174 -13.06 11.35 -10.87
N LYS A 175 -12.17 10.84 -11.73
CA LYS A 175 -11.66 9.47 -11.62
C LYS A 175 -11.01 9.21 -10.26
N ARG A 176 -10.09 10.09 -9.81
CA ARG A 176 -9.45 9.99 -8.49
C ARG A 176 -10.46 10.08 -7.35
N ALA A 177 -11.49 10.93 -7.48
CA ALA A 177 -12.56 11.02 -6.49
C ALA A 177 -13.36 9.71 -6.41
N SER A 178 -13.73 9.13 -7.57
CA SER A 178 -14.45 7.86 -7.65
C SER A 178 -13.65 6.68 -7.06
N GLU A 179 -12.35 6.60 -7.35
CA GLU A 179 -11.45 5.58 -6.81
C GLU A 179 -11.29 5.74 -5.29
N LYS A 180 -11.17 6.98 -4.80
CA LYS A 180 -11.10 7.28 -3.37
C LYS A 180 -12.38 6.86 -2.65
N GLU A 181 -13.55 7.12 -3.22
CA GLU A 181 -14.83 6.69 -2.64
C GLU A 181 -15.02 5.18 -2.70
N MET A 182 -14.61 4.51 -3.79
CA MET A 182 -14.62 3.05 -3.87
C MET A 182 -13.72 2.43 -2.80
N MET A 183 -12.51 2.99 -2.61
CA MET A 183 -11.57 2.51 -1.59
C MET A 183 -12.12 2.72 -0.19
N LYS A 184 -12.71 3.90 0.10
CA LYS A 184 -13.37 4.14 1.39
C LYS A 184 -14.47 3.11 1.68
N LYS A 185 -15.34 2.83 0.69
CA LYS A 185 -16.41 1.83 0.83
C LYS A 185 -15.87 0.43 1.14
N LYS A 186 -14.83 0.00 0.42
CA LYS A 186 -14.17 -1.29 0.70
C LYS A 186 -13.56 -1.33 2.10
N MET A 187 -12.89 -0.26 2.52
CA MET A 187 -12.31 -0.17 3.86
C MET A 187 -13.39 -0.18 4.95
N THR A 188 -14.55 0.44 4.73
CA THR A 188 -15.67 0.38 5.67
C THR A 188 -16.29 -1.01 5.73
N GLU A 189 -16.48 -1.67 4.58
CA GLU A 189 -16.97 -3.05 4.51
C GLU A 189 -16.02 -4.03 5.22
N GLU A 190 -14.70 -3.92 4.98
CA GLU A 190 -13.69 -4.73 5.67
C GLU A 190 -13.68 -4.47 7.18
N ARG A 191 -13.84 -3.21 7.60
CA ARG A 191 -13.94 -2.84 9.01
C ARG A 191 -15.17 -3.46 9.67
N GLU A 192 -16.34 -3.34 9.05
CA GLU A 192 -17.60 -3.93 9.54
C GLU A 192 -17.52 -5.47 9.59
N ALA A 193 -16.85 -6.10 8.61
CA ALA A 193 -16.61 -7.53 8.61
C ALA A 193 -15.68 -7.99 9.74
N VAL A 194 -14.67 -7.19 10.09
CA VAL A 194 -13.80 -7.46 11.25
C VAL A 194 -14.54 -7.22 12.57
N GLU A 195 -15.33 -6.15 12.66
CA GLU A 195 -16.12 -5.82 13.84
C GLU A 195 -17.16 -6.91 14.17
N SER A 196 -17.87 -7.41 13.16
CA SER A 196 -18.78 -8.55 13.32
C SER A 196 -18.07 -9.83 13.76
N LYS A 197 -16.88 -10.13 13.23
CA LYS A 197 -16.05 -11.26 13.70
C LYS A 197 -15.63 -11.08 15.15
N ILE A 198 -15.17 -9.89 15.54
CA ILE A 198 -14.80 -9.58 16.94
C ILE A 198 -16.00 -9.82 17.85
N LEU A 199 -17.18 -9.31 17.51
CA LEU A 199 -18.40 -9.55 18.30
C LEU A 199 -18.72 -11.04 18.46
N SER A 200 -18.63 -11.83 17.37
CA SER A 200 -18.86 -13.28 17.44
C SER A 200 -17.83 -14.01 18.32
N LEU A 201 -16.56 -13.61 18.25
CA LEU A 201 -15.50 -14.17 19.08
C LEU A 201 -15.67 -13.78 20.54
N SER A 202 -16.05 -12.54 20.83
CA SER A 202 -16.37 -12.09 22.19
C SER A 202 -17.54 -12.88 22.80
N GLN A 203 -18.58 -13.17 22.01
CA GLN A 203 -19.67 -14.04 22.44
C GLN A 203 -19.19 -15.46 22.74
N ASN A 204 -18.33 -16.04 21.88
CA ASN A 204 -17.75 -17.37 22.11
C ASN A 204 -16.86 -17.39 23.37
N ILE A 205 -16.07 -16.35 23.61
CA ILE A 205 -15.24 -16.21 24.82
C ILE A 205 -16.15 -16.20 26.05
N ALA A 206 -17.20 -15.38 26.07
CA ALA A 206 -18.13 -15.33 27.20
C ALA A 206 -18.82 -16.70 27.45
N GLN A 207 -19.15 -17.45 26.39
CA GLN A 207 -19.69 -18.81 26.53
C GLN A 207 -18.67 -19.79 27.13
N LEU A 208 -17.42 -19.72 26.68
CA LEU A 208 -16.34 -20.56 27.20
C LEU A 208 -16.01 -20.23 28.65
N GLU A 209 -16.02 -18.94 29.02
CA GLU A 209 -15.85 -18.50 30.41
C GLU A 209 -16.91 -19.14 31.33
N VAL A 210 -18.19 -19.08 30.94
CA VAL A 210 -19.27 -19.73 31.69
C VAL A 210 -19.08 -21.25 31.80
N GLN A 211 -18.61 -21.92 30.74
CA GLN A 211 -18.32 -23.36 30.79
C GLN A 211 -17.16 -23.68 31.74
N VAL A 212 -16.10 -22.87 31.73
CA VAL A 212 -14.96 -23.01 32.64
C VAL A 212 -15.40 -22.81 34.08
N GLU A 213 -16.22 -21.80 34.37
CA GLU A 213 -16.78 -21.57 35.70
C GLU A 213 -17.65 -22.75 36.18
N LYS A 214 -18.45 -23.33 35.29
CA LYS A 214 -19.26 -24.51 35.60
C LYS A 214 -18.36 -25.72 35.93
N ALA A 215 -17.41 -26.05 35.06
CA ALA A 215 -16.48 -27.16 35.28
C ALA A 215 -15.65 -26.96 36.55
N THR A 216 -15.26 -25.72 36.86
CA THR A 216 -14.54 -25.39 38.10
C THR A 216 -15.39 -25.65 39.33
N ARG A 217 -16.69 -25.27 39.31
CA ARG A 217 -17.63 -25.56 40.40
C ARG A 217 -17.84 -27.06 40.61
N GLU A 218 -18.01 -27.81 39.52
CA GLU A 218 -18.16 -29.27 39.55
C GLU A 218 -16.90 -29.94 40.10
N LYS A 219 -15.72 -29.50 39.67
CA LYS A 219 -14.42 -29.96 40.20
C LYS A 219 -14.32 -29.74 41.71
N ILE A 220 -14.65 -28.54 42.19
CA ILE A 220 -14.62 -28.23 43.64
C ILE A 220 -15.57 -29.15 44.41
N SER A 221 -16.79 -29.37 43.90
CA SER A 221 -17.75 -30.29 44.51
C SER A 221 -17.20 -31.72 44.59
N ALA A 222 -16.55 -32.21 43.52
CA ALA A 222 -15.96 -33.54 43.50
C ALA A 222 -14.76 -33.66 44.47
N ILE A 223 -13.92 -32.62 44.57
CA ILE A 223 -12.84 -32.56 45.56
C ILE A 223 -13.39 -32.66 46.98
N ASN A 224 -14.42 -31.87 47.32
CA ASN A 224 -15.02 -31.90 48.64
C ASN A 224 -15.60 -33.30 48.99
N GLN A 225 -16.23 -33.97 48.01
CA GLN A 225 -16.71 -35.35 48.19
C GLN A 225 -15.56 -36.34 48.42
N LEU A 226 -14.47 -36.21 47.68
CA LEU A 226 -13.29 -37.06 47.87
C LEU A 226 -12.65 -36.84 49.23
N GLU A 227 -12.52 -35.60 49.69
CA GLU A 227 -12.02 -35.26 51.02
C GLU A 227 -12.90 -35.86 52.12
N GLU A 228 -14.23 -35.81 51.96
CA GLU A 228 -15.16 -36.44 52.90
C GLU A 228 -14.97 -37.96 52.96
N ILE A 229 -14.89 -38.64 51.81
CA ILE A 229 -14.65 -40.09 51.75
C ILE A 229 -13.29 -40.44 52.34
N GLN A 230 -12.24 -39.65 52.07
CA GLN A 230 -10.91 -39.86 52.65
C GLN A 230 -10.92 -39.74 54.18
N ASN A 231 -11.61 -38.72 54.72
CA ASN A 231 -11.76 -38.57 56.17
C ASN A 231 -12.54 -39.74 56.79
N GLN A 232 -13.61 -40.19 56.14
CA GLN A 232 -14.36 -41.38 56.57
C GLN A 232 -13.49 -42.64 56.53
N LEU A 233 -12.71 -42.84 55.47
CA LEU A 233 -11.79 -43.97 55.34
C LEU A 233 -10.74 -43.96 56.45
N ALA A 234 -10.08 -42.81 56.68
CA ALA A 234 -9.09 -42.64 57.74
C ALA A 234 -9.69 -42.94 59.14
N SER A 235 -10.93 -42.51 59.39
CA SER A 235 -11.63 -42.85 60.65
C SER A 235 -11.84 -44.35 60.81
N LYS A 236 -12.27 -45.05 59.73
CA LYS A 236 -12.46 -46.51 59.74
C LYS A 236 -11.14 -47.27 59.87
N GLU A 237 -10.06 -46.80 59.24
CA GLU A 237 -8.73 -47.38 59.39
C GLU A 237 -8.24 -47.28 60.84
N MET A 238 -8.51 -46.15 61.50
CA MET A 238 -8.19 -45.97 62.93
C MET A 238 -9.00 -46.93 63.81
N ASP A 239 -10.30 -47.11 63.53
CA ASP A 239 -11.14 -48.07 64.24
C ASP A 239 -10.68 -49.52 64.05
N VAL A 240 -10.36 -49.92 62.81
CA VAL A 240 -9.80 -51.25 62.50
C VAL A 240 -8.48 -51.44 63.25
N THR A 241 -7.60 -50.44 63.25
CA THR A 241 -6.32 -50.52 63.97
C THR A 241 -6.54 -50.71 65.48
N LYS A 242 -7.52 -50.03 66.06
CA LYS A 242 -7.91 -50.17 67.46
C LYS A 242 -8.44 -51.57 67.78
N VAL A 243 -9.36 -52.09 66.97
CA VAL A 243 -9.91 -53.46 67.12
C VAL A 243 -8.82 -54.51 66.96
N CYS A 244 -7.94 -54.36 65.98
CA CYS A 244 -6.78 -55.25 65.80
C CYS A 244 -5.80 -55.17 66.99
N GLY A 245 -5.63 -54.01 67.60
CA GLY A 245 -4.89 -53.84 68.85
C GLY A 245 -5.51 -54.63 70.00
N GLU A 246 -6.82 -54.44 70.23
CA GLU A 246 -7.59 -55.12 71.28
C GLU A 246 -7.60 -56.64 71.08
N MET A 247 -7.88 -57.12 69.87
CA MET A 247 -7.89 -58.55 69.55
C MET A 247 -6.52 -59.19 69.81
N ARG A 248 -5.42 -58.52 69.44
CA ARG A 248 -4.06 -59.00 69.75
C ARG A 248 -3.82 -59.05 71.26
N TYR A 249 -4.27 -58.06 72.01
CA TYR A 249 -4.18 -58.06 73.46
C TYR A 249 -4.96 -59.24 74.08
N GLN A 250 -6.22 -59.44 73.68
CA GLN A 250 -7.05 -60.55 74.17
C GLN A 250 -6.50 -61.92 73.78
N LEU A 251 -6.00 -62.06 72.55
CA LEU A 251 -5.35 -63.28 72.08
C LEU A 251 -4.10 -63.60 72.92
N ASN A 252 -3.27 -62.59 73.21
CA ASN A 252 -2.09 -62.78 74.04
C ASN A 252 -2.46 -63.14 75.48
N LYS A 253 -3.49 -62.50 76.04
CA LYS A 253 -4.01 -62.81 77.38
C LYS A 253 -4.48 -64.26 77.47
N THR A 254 -5.36 -64.68 76.56
CA THR A 254 -5.89 -66.05 76.51
C THR A 254 -4.80 -67.09 76.26
N LYS A 255 -3.80 -66.77 75.43
CA LYS A 255 -2.62 -67.62 75.23
C LYS A 255 -1.82 -67.79 76.53
N MET A 256 -1.57 -66.71 77.27
CA MET A 256 -0.87 -66.79 78.57
C MET A 256 -1.64 -67.63 79.60
N GLU A 257 -2.95 -67.43 79.71
CA GLU A 257 -3.82 -68.23 80.59
C GLU A 257 -3.83 -69.71 80.20
N LYS A 258 -3.90 -70.00 78.89
CA LYS A 258 -3.80 -71.36 78.35
C LYS A 258 -2.46 -72.01 78.66
N ASP A 259 -1.35 -71.30 78.43
CA ASP A 259 0.01 -71.81 78.67
C ASP A 259 0.24 -72.11 80.17
N GLU A 260 -0.32 -71.29 81.07
CA GLU A 260 -0.28 -71.55 82.52
C GLU A 260 -1.13 -72.77 82.91
N ALA A 261 -2.37 -72.86 82.42
CA ALA A 261 -3.22 -74.03 82.65
C ALA A 261 -2.60 -75.33 82.11
N GLU A 262 -1.93 -75.28 80.95
CA GLU A 262 -1.19 -76.42 80.41
C GLU A 262 0.00 -76.80 81.30
N LYS A 263 0.70 -75.82 81.88
CA LYS A 263 1.81 -76.06 82.81
C LYS A 263 1.32 -76.71 84.10
N GLU A 264 0.25 -76.19 84.71
CA GLU A 264 -0.39 -76.80 85.88
C GLU A 264 -0.83 -78.23 85.58
N HIS A 265 -1.51 -78.46 84.45
CA HIS A 265 -1.94 -79.80 84.07
C HIS A 265 -0.74 -80.76 83.82
N ARG A 266 0.38 -80.27 83.28
CA ARG A 266 1.64 -81.04 83.18
C ARG A 266 2.16 -81.41 84.57
N GLU A 267 2.18 -80.47 85.51
CA GLU A 267 2.61 -80.70 86.89
C GLU A 267 1.73 -81.74 87.59
N TYR A 268 0.40 -81.59 87.53
CA TYR A 268 -0.56 -82.57 88.05
C TYR A 268 -0.38 -83.96 87.45
N ARG A 269 -0.20 -84.05 86.12
CA ARG A 269 0.07 -85.34 85.45
C ARG A 269 1.36 -85.98 85.95
N THR A 270 2.44 -85.22 86.12
CA THR A 270 3.70 -85.78 86.65
C THR A 270 3.59 -86.20 88.11
N LYS A 271 2.86 -85.45 88.94
CA LYS A 271 2.61 -85.80 90.34
C LYS A 271 1.82 -87.11 90.44
N THR A 272 0.71 -87.19 89.71
CA THR A 272 -0.13 -88.40 89.66
C THR A 272 0.66 -89.61 89.17
N LYS A 273 1.52 -89.45 88.16
CA LYS A 273 2.39 -90.53 87.68
C LYS A 273 3.35 -91.03 88.77
N ARG A 274 4.01 -90.13 89.52
CA ARG A 274 4.87 -90.51 90.65
C ARG A 274 4.10 -91.21 91.75
N ASP A 275 2.90 -90.74 92.07
CA ASP A 275 2.05 -91.37 93.09
C ASP A 275 1.66 -92.80 92.66
N LEU A 276 1.31 -93.01 91.39
CA LEU A 276 1.05 -94.33 90.83
C LEU A 276 2.29 -95.23 90.90
N GLU A 277 3.47 -94.74 90.50
CA GLU A 277 4.73 -95.50 90.59
C GLU A 277 5.06 -95.93 92.04
N MET A 278 4.82 -95.05 93.03
CA MET A 278 4.97 -95.41 94.46
C MET A 278 3.94 -96.46 94.89
N LYS A 279 2.70 -96.37 94.43
CA LYS A 279 1.66 -97.38 94.73
C LYS A 279 1.99 -98.71 94.09
N ASP A 280 2.51 -98.73 92.87
CA ASP A 280 2.96 -99.94 92.19
C ASP A 280 4.14 -100.59 92.95
N GLN A 281 5.11 -99.79 93.42
CA GLN A 281 6.19 -100.28 94.27
C GLN A 281 5.68 -100.92 95.57
N GLU A 282 4.68 -100.30 96.22
CA GLU A 282 4.06 -100.85 97.42
C GLU A 282 3.27 -102.14 97.11
N ILE A 283 2.55 -102.19 95.98
CA ILE A 283 1.88 -103.41 95.53
C ILE A 283 2.89 -104.55 95.34
N GLU A 284 4.02 -104.29 94.67
CA GLU A 284 5.07 -105.30 94.48
C GLU A 284 5.69 -105.75 95.81
N LYS A 285 5.89 -104.84 96.76
CA LYS A 285 6.35 -105.20 98.11
C LYS A 285 5.35 -106.10 98.83
N LEU A 286 4.06 -105.74 98.83
CA LEU A 286 3.00 -106.56 99.42
C LEU A 286 2.87 -107.92 98.73
N ARG A 287 3.04 -107.99 97.40
CA ARG A 287 3.09 -109.27 96.66
C ARG A 287 4.23 -110.16 97.15
N LEU A 288 5.42 -109.61 97.38
CA LEU A 288 6.55 -110.34 97.93
C LEU A 288 6.25 -110.86 99.34
N GLU A 289 5.76 -110.01 100.24
CA GLU A 289 5.39 -110.40 101.62
C GLU A 289 4.33 -111.52 101.64
N VAL A 290 3.32 -111.44 100.77
CA VAL A 290 2.32 -112.50 100.60
C VAL A 290 2.95 -113.79 100.08
N SER A 291 3.88 -113.70 99.12
CA SER A 291 4.58 -114.87 98.59
C SER A 291 5.45 -115.56 99.63
N GLU A 292 6.15 -114.80 100.48
CA GLU A 292 6.95 -115.32 101.59
C GLU A 292 6.08 -115.97 102.65
N SER A 293 4.96 -115.33 103.00
CA SER A 293 3.96 -115.88 103.93
C SER A 293 3.37 -117.19 103.38
N LYS A 294 3.08 -117.24 102.08
CA LYS A 294 2.60 -118.45 101.41
C LYS A 294 3.65 -119.57 101.44
N GLN A 295 4.92 -119.27 101.15
CA GLN A 295 5.99 -120.26 101.26
C GLN A 295 6.20 -120.76 102.69
N HIS A 296 6.10 -119.87 103.68
CA HIS A 296 6.19 -120.27 105.10
C HIS A 296 5.06 -121.22 105.46
N LEU A 297 3.83 -120.92 105.03
CA LEU A 297 2.68 -121.79 105.23
C LEU A 297 2.88 -123.16 104.55
N GLU A 298 3.39 -123.20 103.31
CA GLU A 298 3.71 -124.44 102.60
C GLU A 298 4.76 -125.28 103.36
N ARG A 299 5.81 -124.66 103.90
CA ARG A 299 6.83 -125.35 104.72
C ARG A 299 6.22 -125.94 106.00
N GLU A 300 5.36 -125.19 106.69
CA GLU A 300 4.68 -125.69 107.89
C GLU A 300 3.68 -126.79 107.55
N GLN A 301 2.98 -126.70 106.41
CA GLN A 301 2.14 -127.79 105.92
C GLN A 301 2.96 -129.05 105.61
N GLN A 302 4.13 -128.93 105.01
CA GLN A 302 5.03 -130.06 104.75
C GLN A 302 5.55 -130.69 106.05
N LYS A 303 5.93 -129.88 107.05
CA LYS A 303 6.30 -130.38 108.39
C LYS A 303 5.13 -131.08 109.08
N ALA A 304 3.93 -130.51 109.00
CA ALA A 304 2.72 -131.13 109.53
C ALA A 304 2.35 -132.43 108.78
N ALA A 305 2.64 -132.52 107.49
CA ALA A 305 2.50 -133.75 106.71
C ALA A 305 3.50 -134.81 107.20
N GLY A 306 4.77 -134.45 107.40
CA GLY A 306 5.78 -135.36 107.97
C GLY A 306 5.41 -135.88 109.37
N ALA A 307 4.91 -135.01 110.25
CA ALA A 307 4.45 -135.42 111.59
C ALA A 307 3.20 -136.33 111.56
N ARG A 308 2.35 -136.20 110.52
CA ARG A 308 1.22 -137.12 110.31
C ARG A 308 1.68 -138.49 109.82
N GLU A 309 2.72 -138.55 108.99
CA GLU A 309 3.37 -139.80 108.58
C GLU A 309 3.98 -140.53 109.79
N GLU A 310 4.70 -139.82 110.67
CA GLU A 310 5.26 -140.40 111.90
C GLU A 310 4.17 -140.92 112.87
N CYS A 311 3.00 -140.26 112.94
CA CYS A 311 1.85 -140.76 113.71
C CYS A 311 1.21 -142.01 113.10
N LEU A 312 1.22 -142.14 111.77
CA LEU A 312 0.73 -143.35 111.09
C LEU A 312 1.64 -144.54 111.41
N GLU A 313 2.97 -144.38 111.38
CA GLU A 313 3.91 -145.46 111.73
C GLU A 313 3.76 -145.95 113.20
N LEU A 314 3.52 -145.03 114.14
CA LEU A 314 3.26 -145.39 115.55
C LEU A 314 1.89 -146.08 115.75
N THR A 315 0.91 -145.76 114.91
CA THR A 315 -0.42 -146.39 114.93
C THR A 315 -0.33 -147.84 114.44
N ASP A 316 0.49 -148.11 113.43
CA ASP A 316 0.67 -149.46 112.86
C ASP A 316 1.34 -150.43 113.86
N LEU A 317 2.32 -149.99 114.64
CA LEU A 317 2.94 -150.79 115.71
C LEU A 317 1.96 -151.15 116.85
N LEU A 318 0.99 -150.27 117.14
CA LEU A 318 -0.03 -150.50 118.18
C LEU A 318 -1.05 -151.55 117.74
N SER A 319 -1.42 -151.57 116.45
CA SER A 319 -2.25 -152.64 115.87
C SER A 319 -1.58 -154.01 115.87
N GLU A 320 -0.26 -154.08 115.71
CA GLU A 320 0.51 -155.33 115.75
C GLU A 320 0.58 -155.93 117.17
N SER A 321 0.65 -155.07 118.20
CA SER A 321 0.57 -155.46 119.62
C SER A 321 -0.83 -155.93 120.05
N GLN A 322 -1.90 -155.46 119.40
CA GLN A 322 -3.29 -155.78 119.77
C GLN A 322 -3.81 -157.07 119.12
N HIS A 323 -3.13 -157.63 118.11
CA HIS A 323 -3.55 -158.84 117.41
C HIS A 323 -3.20 -160.16 118.13
N GLN A 324 -2.35 -160.16 119.17
CA GLN A 324 -1.97 -161.38 119.91
C GLN A 324 -2.86 -161.72 121.12
N LEU A 325 -3.87 -160.91 121.49
CA LEU A 325 -4.64 -161.08 122.74
C LEU A 325 -6.14 -161.42 122.59
N HIS A 326 -6.63 -161.81 121.40
CA HIS A 326 -8.06 -162.12 121.22
C HIS A 326 -8.37 -163.30 120.27
N LEU A 327 -8.11 -164.52 120.73
CA LEU A 327 -8.86 -165.72 120.32
C LEU A 327 -9.82 -166.11 121.45
N THR A 328 -11.12 -166.28 121.11
CA THR A 328 -12.27 -166.88 121.85
C THR A 328 -13.42 -165.92 122.22
N ARG A 329 -14.38 -165.67 121.30
CA ARG A 329 -15.87 -165.74 121.48
C ARG A 329 -16.70 -165.02 120.37
N ILE A 330 -17.61 -165.79 119.74
CA ILE A 330 -19.02 -165.48 119.35
C ILE A 330 -19.23 -164.38 118.27
N SER A 331 -19.58 -164.73 117.02
CA SER A 331 -20.90 -165.04 116.41
C SER A 331 -21.84 -163.84 116.12
N GLN A 332 -22.19 -163.75 114.82
CA GLN A 332 -23.45 -163.26 114.21
C GLN A 332 -23.68 -161.75 113.86
N ILE A 333 -24.04 -161.56 112.58
CA ILE A 333 -25.02 -160.60 111.98
C ILE A 333 -24.48 -159.32 111.27
N CYS A 334 -24.39 -159.45 109.94
CA CYS A 334 -25.02 -158.67 108.85
C CYS A 334 -24.72 -157.18 108.50
N LEU A 335 -24.40 -157.01 107.21
CA LEU A 335 -24.96 -156.08 106.18
C LEU A 335 -24.35 -154.67 105.91
N PHE A 336 -23.65 -154.59 104.76
CA PHE A 336 -23.57 -153.57 103.68
C PHE A 336 -24.88 -152.72 103.43
N PRO A 337 -24.98 -151.73 102.48
CA PRO A 337 -24.07 -150.65 101.99
C PRO A 337 -24.75 -149.34 101.40
N LEU A 338 -23.92 -148.48 100.77
CA LEU A 338 -24.13 -147.68 99.52
C LEU A 338 -24.91 -146.33 99.47
N ASP A 339 -24.34 -145.48 98.58
CA ASP A 339 -24.84 -144.31 97.82
C ASP A 339 -24.92 -142.94 98.52
N ARG A 340 -24.48 -141.81 97.93
CA ARG A 340 -24.51 -141.44 96.51
C ARG A 340 -23.52 -140.31 96.12
N LEU A 341 -23.05 -140.41 94.87
CA LEU A 341 -22.21 -139.50 94.06
C LEU A 341 -22.97 -138.29 93.45
N TYR A 342 -22.20 -137.28 93.02
CA TYR A 342 -22.37 -136.54 91.74
C TYR A 342 -20.99 -135.91 91.37
N GLU A 343 -20.19 -136.57 90.53
CA GLU A 343 -19.92 -136.31 89.08
C GLU A 343 -19.28 -134.93 88.79
N ASN A 344 -18.02 -134.78 88.32
CA ASN A 344 -17.24 -135.30 87.18
C ASN A 344 -17.51 -134.67 85.79
N VAL A 345 -16.44 -134.04 85.27
CA VAL A 345 -15.81 -134.23 83.94
C VAL A 345 -16.57 -133.87 82.65
N SER A 346 -15.91 -133.06 81.80
CA SER A 346 -15.59 -133.32 80.37
C SER A 346 -14.76 -132.14 79.82
N VAL A 347 -13.56 -132.24 79.20
CA VAL A 347 -13.00 -133.10 78.12
C VAL A 347 -13.07 -132.43 76.72
N LEU A 348 -11.87 -132.27 76.13
CA LEU A 348 -11.43 -132.27 74.71
C LEU A 348 -12.08 -131.33 73.65
N CYS A 349 -11.24 -130.45 73.08
CA CYS A 349 -10.84 -130.23 71.65
C CYS A 349 -11.94 -130.13 70.53
N PRO A 350 -11.71 -129.57 69.30
CA PRO A 350 -10.43 -129.23 68.64
C PRO A 350 -10.41 -128.03 67.62
N ALA A 351 -9.22 -127.78 67.04
CA ALA A 351 -8.98 -127.53 65.59
C ALA A 351 -9.25 -126.14 64.91
N VAL A 352 -8.15 -125.61 64.33
CA VAL A 352 -7.97 -125.31 62.88
C VAL A 352 -8.28 -123.89 62.30
N LEU A 353 -7.23 -123.33 61.65
CA LEU A 353 -7.19 -122.41 60.49
C LEU A 353 -7.44 -120.89 60.64
N GLN A 354 -6.74 -120.16 59.74
CA GLN A 354 -6.89 -118.78 59.24
C GLN A 354 -6.12 -117.68 60.00
N ILE A 355 -4.95 -117.21 59.52
CA ILE A 355 -4.78 -116.31 58.36
C ILE A 355 -6.00 -115.40 58.20
N PHE A 356 -5.95 -114.15 58.67
CA PHE A 356 -6.62 -112.94 58.14
C PHE A 356 -6.74 -111.87 59.23
N SER A 357 -5.69 -111.05 59.42
CA SER A 357 -5.76 -109.79 60.19
C SER A 357 -5.21 -108.58 59.43
N HIS A 358 -4.98 -108.69 58.11
CA HIS A 358 -4.50 -107.59 57.27
C HIS A 358 -5.49 -107.05 56.21
N LEU A 359 -6.80 -107.35 56.31
CA LEU A 359 -7.76 -106.94 55.26
C LEU A 359 -8.96 -106.08 55.70
N LYS A 360 -9.00 -105.60 56.96
CA LYS A 360 -10.09 -104.69 57.40
C LYS A 360 -9.67 -103.22 57.51
N GLU A 361 -8.37 -102.95 57.66
CA GLU A 361 -7.82 -101.57 57.61
C GLU A 361 -7.44 -101.15 56.18
N GLY A 362 -7.10 -102.09 55.29
CA GLY A 362 -6.74 -101.82 53.89
C GLY A 362 -7.91 -101.62 52.90
N LEU A 363 -9.16 -101.84 53.32
CA LEU A 363 -10.38 -101.53 52.55
C LEU A 363 -11.01 -100.20 53.01
N ALA A 364 -10.94 -99.89 54.31
CA ALA A 364 -11.33 -98.58 54.85
C ALA A 364 -10.39 -97.46 54.37
N LEU A 365 -9.06 -97.67 54.42
CA LEU A 365 -8.07 -96.73 53.86
C LEU A 365 -8.18 -96.58 52.34
N ARG A 366 -8.72 -97.56 51.61
CA ARG A 366 -8.88 -97.50 50.15
C ARG A 366 -10.10 -96.67 49.76
N LEU A 367 -11.23 -96.87 50.44
CA LEU A 367 -12.44 -96.05 50.28
C LEU A 367 -12.21 -94.60 50.73
N GLU A 368 -11.48 -94.39 51.82
CA GLU A 368 -11.14 -93.05 52.33
C GLU A 368 -10.11 -92.35 51.44
N LYS A 369 -9.10 -93.06 50.92
CA LYS A 369 -8.18 -92.55 49.89
C LYS A 369 -8.93 -92.17 48.62
N ASP A 370 -9.85 -93.00 48.14
CA ASP A 370 -10.62 -92.72 46.92
C ASP A 370 -11.56 -91.52 47.14
N SER A 371 -12.14 -91.37 48.33
CA SER A 371 -12.96 -90.20 48.71
C SER A 371 -12.12 -88.91 48.81
N ILE A 372 -10.96 -88.96 49.44
CA ILE A 372 -10.03 -87.82 49.51
C ILE A 372 -9.52 -87.46 48.11
N GLN A 373 -9.17 -88.45 47.29
CA GLN A 373 -8.69 -88.25 45.94
C GLN A 373 -9.79 -87.70 45.00
N GLN A 374 -11.05 -88.10 45.20
CA GLN A 374 -12.20 -87.49 44.51
C GLN A 374 -12.44 -86.05 44.98
N SER A 375 -12.34 -85.76 46.28
CA SER A 375 -12.49 -84.39 46.80
C SER A 375 -11.40 -83.46 46.30
N LEU A 376 -10.12 -83.89 46.33
CA LEU A 376 -8.99 -83.14 45.78
C LEU A 376 -9.12 -82.96 44.26
N SER A 377 -9.65 -83.96 43.54
CA SER A 377 -9.94 -83.84 42.11
C SER A 377 -11.05 -82.82 41.83
N HIS A 378 -12.11 -82.78 42.66
CA HIS A 378 -13.17 -81.78 42.54
C HIS A 378 -12.70 -80.38 42.91
N GLU A 379 -11.90 -80.23 43.96
CA GLU A 379 -11.28 -78.97 44.39
C GLU A 379 -10.34 -78.42 43.31
N ALA A 380 -9.49 -79.28 42.75
CA ALA A 380 -8.58 -78.91 41.65
C ALA A 380 -9.37 -78.50 40.38
N LYS A 381 -10.47 -79.18 40.06
CA LYS A 381 -11.37 -78.80 38.95
C LYS A 381 -12.06 -77.47 39.22
N ALA A 382 -12.54 -77.23 40.44
CA ALA A 382 -13.17 -75.97 40.82
C ALA A 382 -12.16 -74.80 40.75
N GLN A 383 -10.94 -74.99 41.25
CA GLN A 383 -9.86 -74.01 41.12
C GLN A 383 -9.47 -73.76 39.66
N ALA A 384 -9.37 -74.81 38.83
CA ALA A 384 -9.07 -74.66 37.41
C ALA A 384 -10.18 -73.86 36.68
N LEU A 385 -11.45 -74.11 37.01
CA LEU A 385 -12.59 -73.40 36.42
C LEU A 385 -12.63 -71.93 36.87
N GLN A 386 -12.31 -71.66 38.14
CA GLN A 386 -12.19 -70.32 38.68
C GLN A 386 -11.01 -69.54 38.07
N ALA A 387 -9.87 -70.21 37.85
CA ALA A 387 -8.72 -69.63 37.16
C ALA A 387 -9.06 -69.30 35.70
N GLN A 388 -9.77 -70.21 35.01
CA GLN A 388 -10.23 -69.99 33.63
C GLN A 388 -11.24 -68.84 33.53
N GLN A 389 -12.16 -68.70 34.48
CA GLN A 389 -13.09 -67.55 34.52
C GLN A 389 -12.34 -66.23 34.73
N ARG A 390 -11.37 -66.19 35.64
CA ARG A 390 -10.49 -65.02 35.82
C ARG A 390 -9.69 -64.70 34.55
N GLU A 391 -9.17 -65.71 33.88
CA GLU A 391 -8.43 -65.53 32.62
C GLU A 391 -9.32 -64.93 31.53
N GLN A 392 -10.57 -65.40 31.41
CA GLN A 392 -11.56 -64.84 30.47
C GLN A 392 -11.93 -63.39 30.81
N GLU A 393 -12.17 -63.06 32.07
CA GLU A 393 -12.44 -61.68 32.51
C GLU A 393 -11.25 -60.75 32.23
N LEU A 394 -10.02 -61.21 32.48
CA LEU A 394 -8.81 -60.43 32.20
C LEU A 394 -8.64 -60.22 30.69
N THR A 395 -8.86 -61.26 29.89
CA THR A 395 -8.79 -61.17 28.42
C THR A 395 -9.82 -60.18 27.88
N GLN A 396 -11.05 -60.19 28.39
CA GLN A 396 -12.07 -59.20 28.02
C GLN A 396 -11.66 -57.78 28.41
N LYS A 397 -11.10 -57.57 29.60
CA LYS A 397 -10.61 -56.25 30.03
C LYS A 397 -9.45 -55.76 29.16
N ILE A 398 -8.53 -56.64 28.78
CA ILE A 398 -7.41 -56.30 27.89
C ILE A 398 -7.96 -55.85 26.52
N GLN A 399 -8.87 -56.62 25.93
CA GLN A 399 -9.49 -56.26 24.64
C GLN A 399 -10.27 -54.94 24.73
N GLN A 400 -10.96 -54.68 25.84
CA GLN A 400 -11.68 -53.42 26.04
C GLN A 400 -10.70 -52.23 26.16
N MET A 401 -9.59 -52.40 26.88
CA MET A 401 -8.52 -51.41 27.00
C MET A 401 -7.85 -51.15 25.65
N GLU A 402 -7.53 -52.21 24.89
CA GLU A 402 -6.95 -52.12 23.53
C GLU A 402 -7.89 -51.35 22.59
N ALA A 403 -9.18 -51.69 22.56
CA ALA A 403 -10.16 -50.98 21.74
C ALA A 403 -10.34 -49.51 22.14
N GLN A 404 -10.26 -49.19 23.43
CA GLN A 404 -10.23 -47.80 23.88
C GLN A 404 -8.96 -47.09 23.45
N HIS A 405 -7.81 -47.75 23.55
CA HIS A 405 -6.53 -47.21 23.12
C HIS A 405 -6.54 -46.90 21.62
N ASP A 406 -6.95 -47.86 20.78
CA ASP A 406 -7.08 -47.69 19.33
C ASP A 406 -8.01 -46.52 18.98
N LYS A 407 -9.11 -46.36 19.73
CA LYS A 407 -10.03 -45.24 19.52
C LYS A 407 -9.35 -43.90 19.84
N THR A 408 -8.67 -43.81 20.98
CA THR A 408 -7.95 -42.59 21.36
C THR A 408 -6.80 -42.26 20.41
N GLU A 409 -6.08 -43.28 19.91
CA GLU A 409 -5.00 -43.11 18.94
C GLU A 409 -5.53 -42.59 17.60
N ASN A 410 -6.65 -43.15 17.12
CA ASN A 410 -7.32 -42.67 15.91
C ASN A 410 -7.83 -41.23 16.02
N GLU A 411 -8.37 -40.84 17.19
CA GLU A 411 -8.78 -39.47 17.47
C GLU A 411 -7.58 -38.51 17.47
N GLN A 412 -6.47 -38.90 18.11
CA GLN A 412 -5.23 -38.14 18.11
C GLN A 412 -4.63 -38.00 16.70
N TYR A 413 -4.63 -39.08 15.92
CA TYR A 413 -4.13 -39.06 14.54
C TYR A 413 -4.99 -38.16 13.65
N SER A 414 -6.31 -38.21 13.80
CA SER A 414 -7.25 -37.34 13.09
C SER A 414 -7.06 -35.87 13.45
N LEU A 415 -6.85 -35.57 14.74
CA LEU A 415 -6.56 -34.21 15.20
C LEU A 415 -5.24 -33.71 14.62
N MET A 416 -4.17 -34.50 14.69
CA MET A 416 -2.87 -34.19 14.11
C MET A 416 -2.94 -33.96 12.60
N ALA A 417 -3.70 -34.79 11.87
CA ALA A 417 -3.93 -34.61 10.44
C ALA A 417 -4.66 -33.27 10.17
N SER A 418 -5.69 -32.93 10.94
CA SER A 418 -6.39 -31.66 10.80
C SER A 418 -5.49 -30.45 11.09
N GLN A 419 -4.64 -30.56 12.12
CA GLN A 419 -3.68 -29.52 12.49
C GLN A 419 -2.62 -29.34 11.40
N ASN A 420 -2.11 -30.42 10.80
CA ASN A 420 -1.17 -30.36 9.69
C ASN A 420 -1.79 -29.72 8.42
N ILE A 421 -3.06 -30.03 8.13
CA ILE A 421 -3.80 -29.38 7.03
C ILE A 421 -3.94 -27.88 7.30
N PHE A 422 -4.32 -27.51 8.52
CA PHE A 422 -4.43 -26.11 8.91
C PHE A 422 -3.10 -25.37 8.79
N LEU A 423 -2.01 -25.95 9.32
CA LEU A 423 -0.66 -25.38 9.24
C LEU A 423 -0.22 -25.19 7.78
N THR A 424 -0.57 -26.13 6.90
CA THR A 424 -0.27 -26.05 5.46
C THR A 424 -1.02 -24.89 4.80
N LYS A 425 -2.33 -24.76 5.04
CA LYS A 425 -3.12 -23.60 4.56
C LYS A 425 -2.56 -22.28 5.09
N LEU A 426 -2.16 -22.24 6.35
CA LEU A 426 -1.56 -21.05 6.94
C LEU A 426 -0.26 -20.66 6.21
N LYS A 427 0.62 -21.63 5.94
CA LYS A 427 1.86 -21.42 5.16
C LYS A 427 1.58 -20.93 3.75
N GLU A 428 0.55 -21.45 3.08
CA GLU A 428 0.13 -21.01 1.76
C GLU A 428 -0.33 -19.55 1.75
N GLU A 429 -1.15 -19.15 2.74
CA GLU A 429 -1.60 -17.76 2.91
C GLU A 429 -0.42 -16.82 3.20
N TYR A 430 0.53 -17.22 4.05
CA TYR A 430 1.75 -16.44 4.28
C TYR A 430 2.58 -16.27 3.01
N CYS A 431 2.75 -17.34 2.22
CA CYS A 431 3.43 -17.27 0.93
C CYS A 431 2.70 -16.39 -0.08
N ALA A 432 1.37 -16.45 -0.14
CA ALA A 432 0.56 -15.61 -1.02
C ALA A 432 0.66 -14.13 -0.63
N LEU A 433 0.63 -13.83 0.67
CA LEU A 433 0.79 -12.48 1.19
C LEU A 433 2.20 -11.92 0.90
N ALA A 434 3.25 -12.73 1.08
CA ALA A 434 4.62 -12.35 0.73
C ALA A 434 4.76 -11.99 -0.75
N LYS A 435 4.19 -12.80 -1.66
CA LYS A 435 4.17 -12.53 -3.10
C LYS A 435 3.46 -11.21 -3.43
N LYS A 436 2.31 -10.94 -2.79
CA LYS A 436 1.57 -9.67 -2.97
C LYS A 436 2.40 -8.47 -2.50
N LEU A 437 3.07 -8.59 -1.35
CA LEU A 437 3.94 -7.55 -0.81
C LEU A 437 5.11 -7.25 -1.77
N GLU A 438 5.75 -8.30 -2.29
CA GLU A 438 6.85 -8.17 -3.23
C GLU A 438 6.41 -7.53 -4.56
N GLN A 439 5.23 -7.91 -5.06
CA GLN A 439 4.65 -7.30 -6.26
C GLN A 439 4.36 -5.80 -6.08
N ILE A 440 3.78 -5.40 -4.94
CA ILE A 440 3.52 -3.98 -4.63
C ILE A 440 4.83 -3.22 -4.47
N SER A 441 5.82 -3.80 -3.79
CA SER A 441 7.16 -3.23 -3.64
C SER A 441 7.85 -3.05 -5.01
N GLN A 442 7.78 -4.04 -5.90
CA GLN A 442 8.37 -3.94 -7.23
C GLN A 442 7.68 -2.86 -8.07
N LYS A 443 6.34 -2.81 -8.02
CA LYS A 443 5.55 -1.80 -8.73
C LYS A 443 5.89 -0.39 -8.26
N SER A 444 5.90 -0.15 -6.95
CA SER A 444 6.25 1.15 -6.38
C SER A 444 7.68 1.58 -6.72
N ARG A 445 8.66 0.65 -6.70
CA ARG A 445 10.03 0.95 -7.17
C ARG A 445 10.06 1.38 -8.64
N SER A 446 9.28 0.73 -9.51
CA SER A 446 9.23 1.07 -10.94
C SER A 446 8.56 2.43 -11.19
N GLU A 447 7.48 2.74 -10.47
CA GLU A 447 6.78 4.03 -10.55
C GLU A 447 7.68 5.17 -10.04
N ILE A 448 8.40 4.97 -8.93
CA ILE A 448 9.38 5.93 -8.42
C ILE A 448 10.50 6.18 -9.44
N ALA A 449 11.01 5.14 -10.10
CA ALA A 449 12.04 5.28 -11.12
C ALA A 449 11.55 6.10 -12.33
N GLN A 450 10.32 5.82 -12.81
CA GLN A 450 9.69 6.57 -13.90
C GLN A 450 9.49 8.05 -13.52
N LEU A 451 8.88 8.32 -12.37
CA LEU A 451 8.68 9.69 -11.88
C LEU A 451 10.00 10.43 -11.70
N SER A 452 11.05 9.74 -11.24
CA SER A 452 12.39 10.34 -11.11
C SER A 452 12.98 10.72 -12.47
N GLN A 453 12.74 9.91 -13.50
CA GLN A 453 13.19 10.19 -14.87
C GLN A 453 12.40 11.37 -15.48
N GLU A 454 11.08 11.39 -15.35
CA GLU A 454 10.23 12.49 -15.81
C GLU A 454 10.59 13.80 -15.09
N LYS A 455 10.79 13.73 -13.78
CA LYS A 455 11.30 14.85 -12.99
C LYS A 455 12.59 15.37 -13.61
N ARG A 456 13.60 14.53 -13.82
CA ARG A 456 14.88 14.97 -14.41
C ARG A 456 14.69 15.61 -15.78
N TYR A 457 13.90 15.00 -16.66
CA TYR A 457 13.59 15.56 -17.99
C TYR A 457 12.93 16.95 -17.93
N THR A 458 11.95 17.12 -17.03
CA THR A 458 11.26 18.41 -16.87
C THR A 458 12.17 19.49 -16.31
N TYR A 459 13.05 19.16 -15.36
CA TYR A 459 14.08 20.09 -14.86
C TYR A 459 15.06 20.48 -15.97
N ASP A 460 15.59 19.52 -16.73
CA ASP A 460 16.51 19.82 -17.85
C ASP A 460 15.84 20.72 -18.91
N ARG A 461 14.55 20.50 -19.19
CA ARG A 461 13.78 21.33 -20.12
C ARG A 461 13.54 22.73 -19.56
N LEU A 462 13.21 22.84 -18.27
CA LEU A 462 13.04 24.12 -17.59
C LEU A 462 14.32 24.93 -17.63
N GLU A 463 15.46 24.32 -17.32
CA GLU A 463 16.76 24.97 -17.32
C GLU A 463 17.12 25.51 -18.71
N LYS A 464 16.85 24.74 -19.78
CA LYS A 464 17.03 25.20 -21.17
C LYS A 464 16.13 26.39 -21.52
N LEU A 465 14.88 26.38 -21.06
CA LEU A 465 13.95 27.49 -21.28
C LEU A 465 14.35 28.73 -20.49
N GLN A 466 14.84 28.57 -19.26
CA GLN A 466 15.38 29.66 -18.45
C GLN A 466 16.57 30.32 -19.14
N ARG A 467 17.56 29.53 -19.59
CA ARG A 467 18.71 30.05 -20.35
C ARG A 467 18.28 30.83 -21.60
N ARG A 468 17.29 30.30 -22.34
CA ARG A 468 16.77 31.01 -23.52
C ARG A 468 16.03 32.31 -23.17
N ASN A 469 15.31 32.35 -22.05
CA ASN A 469 14.69 33.58 -21.58
C ASN A 469 15.74 34.62 -21.17
N GLU A 470 16.77 34.21 -20.43
CA GLU A 470 17.89 35.09 -20.06
C GLU A 470 18.59 35.67 -21.30
N GLU A 471 18.84 34.84 -22.33
CA GLU A 471 19.39 35.29 -23.61
C GLU A 471 18.47 36.32 -24.31
N LEU A 472 17.15 36.08 -24.32
CA LEU A 472 16.19 36.99 -24.94
C LEU A 472 16.05 38.30 -24.16
N GLU A 473 16.09 38.26 -22.83
CA GLU A 473 16.12 39.44 -21.98
C GLU A 473 17.38 40.26 -22.25
N GLU A 474 18.53 39.61 -22.35
CA GLU A 474 19.79 40.29 -22.67
C GLU A 474 19.73 40.95 -24.05
N GLN A 475 19.18 40.27 -25.06
CA GLN A 475 18.93 40.84 -26.39
C GLN A 475 18.00 42.06 -26.33
N CYS A 476 16.93 42.00 -25.53
CA CYS A 476 16.02 43.13 -25.36
C CYS A 476 16.73 44.35 -24.74
N VAL A 477 17.57 44.13 -23.73
CA VAL A 477 18.38 45.21 -23.12
C VAL A 477 19.38 45.75 -24.14
N GLN A 478 20.05 44.89 -24.91
CA GLN A 478 20.98 45.31 -25.96
C GLN A 478 20.29 46.16 -27.04
N HIS A 479 19.13 45.73 -27.54
CA HIS A 479 18.32 46.50 -28.47
C HIS A 479 17.86 47.83 -27.87
N GLY A 480 17.45 47.86 -26.60
CA GLY A 480 17.11 49.09 -25.89
C GLY A 480 18.27 50.09 -25.87
N ARG A 481 19.50 49.61 -25.58
CA ARG A 481 20.71 50.45 -25.63
C ARG A 481 20.99 50.98 -27.04
N LEU A 482 20.87 50.14 -28.06
CA LEU A 482 21.05 50.56 -29.46
C LEU A 482 20.04 51.65 -29.85
N HIS A 483 18.77 51.47 -29.49
CA HIS A 483 17.72 52.44 -29.74
C HIS A 483 18.02 53.80 -29.09
N GLU A 484 18.53 53.82 -27.86
CA GLU A 484 18.90 55.08 -27.19
C GLU A 484 20.07 55.77 -27.89
N ILE A 485 21.09 55.01 -28.34
CA ILE A 485 22.19 55.55 -29.15
C ILE A 485 21.67 56.15 -30.46
N MET A 486 20.77 55.43 -31.16
CA MET A 486 20.16 55.92 -32.40
C MET A 486 19.35 57.19 -32.17
N LYS A 487 18.59 57.25 -31.08
CA LYS A 487 17.82 58.44 -30.68
C LYS A 487 18.74 59.64 -30.44
N GLN A 488 19.85 59.47 -29.72
CA GLN A 488 20.85 60.53 -29.51
C GLN A 488 21.47 61.03 -30.82
N ARG A 489 21.75 60.13 -31.76
CA ARG A 489 22.26 60.52 -33.09
C ARG A 489 21.23 61.31 -33.90
N LEU A 490 19.96 60.91 -33.85
CA LEU A 490 18.88 61.64 -34.51
C LEU A 490 18.68 63.04 -33.92
N THR A 491 18.75 63.19 -32.60
CA THR A 491 18.67 64.53 -31.97
C THR A 491 19.85 65.41 -32.36
N GLN A 492 21.07 64.87 -32.41
CA GLN A 492 22.25 65.62 -32.88
C GLN A 492 22.13 66.05 -34.35
N LEU A 493 21.62 65.16 -35.22
CA LEU A 493 21.38 65.48 -36.62
C LEU A 493 20.30 66.55 -36.79
N ASP A 494 19.23 66.49 -36.00
CA ASP A 494 18.18 67.52 -36.01
C ASP A 494 18.71 68.87 -35.53
N GLU A 495 19.47 68.91 -34.43
CA GLU A 495 20.13 70.13 -33.94
C GLU A 495 21.05 70.74 -35.00
N HIS A 496 21.87 69.92 -35.67
CA HIS A 496 22.75 70.37 -36.74
C HIS A 496 21.96 70.87 -37.96
N GLY A 497 20.89 70.16 -38.35
CA GLY A 497 19.99 70.57 -39.42
C GLY A 497 19.33 71.92 -39.12
N GLN A 498 18.82 72.10 -37.90
CA GLN A 498 18.25 73.36 -37.44
C GLN A 498 19.30 74.49 -37.41
N ALA A 499 20.53 74.23 -36.95
CA ALA A 499 21.61 75.21 -36.94
C ALA A 499 21.96 75.66 -38.37
N THR A 500 22.08 74.71 -39.29
CA THR A 500 22.35 74.99 -40.71
C THR A 500 21.21 75.78 -41.35
N ALA A 501 19.95 75.42 -41.07
CA ALA A 501 18.78 76.16 -41.53
C ALA A 501 18.75 77.59 -40.98
N ARG A 502 19.10 77.81 -39.70
CA ARG A 502 19.23 79.14 -39.09
C ARG A 502 20.34 79.96 -39.76
N GLN A 503 21.50 79.37 -40.03
CA GLN A 503 22.59 80.05 -40.75
C GLN A 503 22.16 80.46 -42.17
N LEU A 504 21.50 79.56 -42.90
CA LEU A 504 20.96 79.87 -44.23
C LEU A 504 19.91 80.99 -44.19
N ALA A 505 19.00 80.96 -43.21
CA ALA A 505 18.01 82.01 -43.02
C ALA A 505 18.67 83.37 -42.70
N GLN A 506 19.73 83.40 -41.89
CA GLN A 506 20.50 84.62 -41.61
C GLN A 506 21.21 85.16 -42.85
N LEU A 507 21.84 84.30 -43.66
CA LEU A 507 22.48 84.69 -44.92
C LEU A 507 21.46 85.23 -45.93
N LEU A 508 20.29 84.60 -46.04
CA LEU A 508 19.19 85.10 -46.86
C LEU A 508 18.65 86.44 -46.34
N ALA A 509 18.55 86.62 -45.03
CA ALA A 509 18.15 87.90 -44.42
C ALA A 509 19.20 89.01 -44.64
N GLN A 510 20.50 88.68 -44.65
CA GLN A 510 21.57 89.63 -45.00
C GLN A 510 21.52 90.01 -46.47
N ARG A 511 21.27 89.06 -47.37
CA ARG A 511 21.11 89.31 -48.81
C ARG A 511 19.82 90.07 -49.16
N GLY A 512 18.78 89.93 -48.34
CA GLY A 512 17.50 90.63 -48.47
C GLY A 512 17.48 92.07 -47.94
N ARG A 513 18.58 92.57 -47.36
CA ARG A 513 18.67 94.00 -47.00
C ARG A 513 18.84 94.85 -48.26
N PRO A 514 18.09 95.94 -48.43
CA PRO A 514 18.30 96.85 -49.56
C PRO A 514 19.72 97.43 -49.49
N ARG A 515 20.50 97.26 -50.57
CA ARG A 515 21.79 97.92 -50.78
C ARG A 515 21.58 99.44 -50.89
N PRO A 516 22.38 100.28 -50.21
CA PRO A 516 22.46 101.70 -50.54
C PRO A 516 23.04 101.88 -51.95
N GLU A 517 22.49 102.85 -52.68
CA GLU A 517 22.78 103.15 -54.08
C GLU A 517 24.23 103.62 -54.33
N THR A 518 24.87 102.97 -55.31
CA THR A 518 25.86 103.46 -56.32
C THR A 518 26.98 104.45 -55.96
N ARG A 519 28.23 104.09 -56.33
CA ARG A 519 29.07 104.88 -57.28
C ARG A 519 30.29 104.09 -57.83
N SER A 520 30.25 103.88 -59.14
CA SER A 520 31.30 103.77 -60.20
C SER A 520 32.68 103.10 -59.98
N PRO A 521 33.17 102.30 -60.96
CA PRO A 521 34.44 101.56 -60.89
C PRO A 521 35.58 102.25 -61.67
N GLN A 522 36.79 102.35 -61.09
CA GLN A 522 38.09 102.32 -61.77
C GLN A 522 39.25 102.52 -60.77
N GLU A 523 40.38 101.89 -61.08
CA GLU A 523 41.76 102.17 -60.65
C GLU A 523 42.40 101.46 -59.42
N GLU A 524 43.57 100.89 -59.77
CA GLU A 524 44.82 100.72 -59.02
C GLU A 524 45.07 99.47 -58.14
N GLU A 525 45.69 98.49 -58.81
CA GLU A 525 47.00 97.93 -58.43
C GLU A 525 47.84 98.81 -57.49
N GLY A 526 48.34 98.25 -56.39
CA GLY A 526 49.19 98.98 -55.43
C GLY A 526 49.87 98.09 -54.40
N ARG A 527 50.79 97.25 -54.88
CA ARG A 527 51.79 96.43 -54.17
C ARG A 527 52.50 97.15 -53.01
N LEU A 528 52.50 96.60 -51.80
CA LEU A 528 53.61 96.73 -50.83
C LEU A 528 53.70 95.53 -49.86
N THR A 529 54.71 94.69 -50.07
CA THR A 529 55.35 93.83 -49.05
C THR A 529 56.47 94.62 -48.35
N PRO A 530 56.83 94.28 -47.10
CA PRO A 530 58.07 93.52 -46.95
C PRO A 530 58.03 92.40 -45.91
N GLN A 531 58.98 91.47 -46.11
CA GLN A 531 59.25 90.21 -45.43
C GLN A 531 59.56 90.36 -43.92
N ASN A 532 59.14 89.37 -43.12
CA ASN A 532 60.07 88.77 -42.17
C ASN A 532 59.74 87.30 -41.84
N SER A 533 60.83 86.59 -41.61
CA SER A 533 61.08 85.17 -41.46
C SER A 533 60.37 84.49 -40.29
N GLY A 534 59.89 83.26 -40.53
CA GLY A 534 59.40 82.34 -39.50
C GLY A 534 58.40 81.34 -40.09
N LEU A 535 58.88 80.29 -40.76
CA LEU A 535 58.03 79.23 -41.31
C LEU A 535 57.42 78.40 -40.16
N GLY A 536 56.14 78.65 -39.87
CA GLY A 536 55.30 77.83 -39.01
C GLY A 536 53.84 77.92 -39.47
N ASN A 537 53.35 76.83 -40.06
CA ASN A 537 51.97 76.31 -40.20
C ASN A 537 50.76 77.27 -40.27
N PRO A 538 49.77 76.96 -41.14
CA PRO A 538 48.73 76.00 -40.71
C PRO A 538 48.34 75.03 -41.84
N GLN A 539 48.78 73.77 -41.72
CA GLN A 539 48.11 72.70 -42.46
C GLN A 539 46.71 72.53 -41.89
N VAL A 540 45.75 72.61 -42.82
CA VAL A 540 44.39 72.13 -42.73
C VAL A 540 44.36 70.82 -41.91
N ILE A 541 43.78 70.87 -40.71
CA ILE A 541 43.33 69.66 -40.04
C ILE A 541 42.05 69.25 -40.75
N VAL A 542 42.22 68.45 -41.81
CA VAL A 542 41.20 67.49 -42.22
C VAL A 542 41.17 66.47 -41.10
N ALA A 543 40.10 66.44 -40.30
CA ALA A 543 39.89 65.39 -39.32
C ALA A 543 39.58 64.09 -40.07
N GLU A 544 40.65 63.39 -40.44
CA GLU A 544 40.65 62.02 -40.92
C GLU A 544 40.53 61.10 -39.70
N THR A 545 39.31 60.89 -39.20
CA THR A 545 39.06 59.82 -38.24
C THR A 545 39.08 58.47 -38.95
N ARG A 546 40.19 57.75 -38.74
CA ARG A 546 40.33 56.31 -39.01
C ARG A 546 39.12 55.51 -38.54
N PHE A 547 38.61 54.66 -39.42
CA PHE A 547 37.89 53.43 -39.06
C PHE A 547 38.79 52.51 -38.21
N PRO A 548 38.22 51.85 -37.20
CA PRO A 548 38.09 50.40 -37.29
C PRO A 548 36.71 49.90 -36.82
N GLY A 549 36.19 48.87 -37.50
CA GLY A 549 35.06 48.07 -37.00
C GLY A 549 33.86 47.97 -37.93
N ALA A 550 34.05 47.43 -39.14
CA ALA A 550 32.96 46.80 -39.87
C ALA A 550 32.86 45.32 -39.41
N PRO A 551 31.67 44.78 -39.07
CA PRO A 551 31.49 43.35 -39.02
C PRO A 551 31.35 42.80 -40.45
N THR A 552 32.24 41.87 -40.75
CA THR A 552 32.37 41.13 -42.00
C THR A 552 31.06 40.43 -42.39
N ARG A 553 30.55 40.72 -43.60
CA ARG A 553 29.71 39.78 -44.35
C ARG A 553 30.60 38.60 -44.77
N ILE A 554 30.36 37.41 -44.23
CA ILE A 554 30.77 36.17 -44.88
C ILE A 554 29.53 35.58 -45.56
N LEU A 555 29.46 35.78 -46.87
CA LEU A 555 28.82 34.83 -47.77
C LEU A 555 29.84 33.72 -47.98
N ALA A 556 29.53 32.50 -47.55
CA ALA A 556 30.19 31.29 -48.03
C ALA A 556 29.16 30.49 -48.83
N GLN A 557 29.46 30.37 -50.12
CA GLN A 557 28.74 29.63 -51.13
C GLN A 557 29.06 28.13 -51.00
N GLU A 558 28.09 27.30 -51.32
CA GLU A 558 28.19 25.85 -51.38
C GLU A 558 29.33 25.37 -52.29
N THR A 559 30.07 24.32 -51.88
CA THR A 559 30.35 23.17 -52.76
C THR A 559 30.74 21.92 -51.99
N LEU A 560 30.13 20.82 -52.46
CA LEU A 560 30.20 19.42 -52.07
C LEU A 560 31.61 18.81 -51.99
N GLN A 561 31.84 17.91 -51.03
CA GLN A 561 31.94 16.44 -51.21
C GLN A 561 32.53 15.77 -49.96
N GLY A 562 31.96 14.63 -49.54
CA GLY A 562 32.64 13.70 -48.62
C GLY A 562 31.75 13.02 -47.58
N GLU A 563 30.93 12.07 -48.05
CA GLU A 563 30.60 10.79 -47.40
C GLU A 563 30.29 10.74 -45.88
N CYS A 564 29.04 10.43 -45.54
CA CYS A 564 28.74 9.22 -44.77
C CYS A 564 27.24 8.88 -44.83
N THR A 565 26.96 7.83 -45.60
CA THR A 565 25.78 6.98 -45.50
C THR A 565 25.68 6.31 -44.14
N THR A 566 24.47 6.22 -43.57
CA THR A 566 23.87 5.00 -42.95
C THR A 566 22.48 5.37 -42.42
N ARG A 567 21.37 4.84 -42.96
CA ARG A 567 20.73 3.55 -42.58
C ARG A 567 20.76 3.36 -41.05
N GLY A 568 19.63 3.31 -40.35
CA GLY A 568 18.72 2.17 -40.45
C GLY A 568 19.32 0.96 -39.71
N HIS A 569 18.54 0.38 -38.80
CA HIS A 569 18.81 -0.79 -37.93
C HIS A 569 19.45 -0.46 -36.57
N VAL A 570 18.75 -0.71 -35.46
CA VAL A 570 18.42 -2.01 -34.84
C VAL A 570 19.66 -2.64 -34.21
N SER A 571 19.51 -2.88 -32.90
CA SER A 571 20.14 -3.95 -32.11
C SER A 571 21.60 -3.82 -31.66
N PHE A 572 21.76 -4.29 -30.41
CA PHE A 572 22.88 -5.03 -29.84
C PHE A 572 23.99 -4.26 -29.10
N TRP A 573 23.82 -4.22 -27.78
CA TRP A 573 24.88 -4.65 -26.86
C TRP A 573 24.66 -6.13 -26.51
N LYS A 574 25.61 -6.99 -26.88
CA LYS A 574 25.91 -8.29 -26.24
C LYS A 574 27.42 -8.34 -26.07
N THR A 575 27.86 -8.77 -24.88
CA THR A 575 29.03 -9.61 -24.58
C THR A 575 28.86 -10.02 -23.09
N VAL A 576 29.07 -11.22 -22.55
CA VAL A 576 29.15 -12.65 -22.95
C VAL A 576 29.31 -13.43 -21.61
N SER A 577 28.96 -14.72 -21.63
CA SER A 577 29.22 -15.80 -20.63
C SER A 577 28.21 -15.93 -19.49
N SER A 578 27.68 -17.11 -19.14
CA SER A 578 28.21 -18.48 -19.26
C SER A 578 27.10 -19.56 -19.33
N GLN A 579 27.51 -20.75 -19.78
CA GLN A 579 26.78 -22.01 -19.96
C GLN A 579 26.17 -22.57 -18.66
N THR A 580 25.03 -23.27 -18.76
CA THR A 580 24.93 -24.73 -18.51
C THR A 580 23.53 -25.29 -18.84
N ASP A 581 23.54 -26.47 -19.42
CA ASP A 581 22.42 -27.36 -19.75
C ASP A 581 21.48 -27.69 -18.58
N GLN A 582 20.19 -27.91 -18.85
CA GLN A 582 19.62 -29.26 -18.80
C GLN A 582 18.15 -29.34 -19.28
N THR A 583 17.96 -30.35 -20.12
CA THR A 583 16.76 -31.01 -20.66
C THR A 583 15.63 -31.36 -19.68
N ALA A 584 14.36 -31.24 -20.11
CA ALA A 584 13.29 -32.26 -19.99
C ALA A 584 11.97 -31.71 -20.58
N ARG A 585 11.57 -32.15 -21.79
CA ARG A 585 10.47 -33.09 -22.08
C ARG A 585 9.07 -32.74 -21.49
N HIS A 586 8.15 -32.43 -22.40
CA HIS A 586 6.69 -32.63 -22.33
C HIS A 586 6.31 -34.06 -21.83
N PRO A 587 5.07 -34.34 -21.36
CA PRO A 587 3.80 -33.95 -22.03
C PRO A 587 2.56 -33.71 -21.11
N GLY A 588 1.43 -33.35 -21.74
CA GLY A 588 0.10 -33.74 -21.25
C GLY A 588 -0.90 -32.61 -21.03
N ASN A 589 -1.62 -32.22 -22.09
CA ASN A 589 -2.93 -31.57 -21.99
C ASN A 589 -4.01 -32.62 -22.24
N LEU A 590 -4.98 -32.73 -21.32
CA LEU A 590 -6.32 -33.27 -21.52
C LEU A 590 -7.24 -32.68 -20.44
N PRO A 591 -8.41 -32.13 -20.82
CA PRO A 591 -9.53 -31.92 -19.90
C PRO A 591 -10.72 -32.84 -20.27
N PRO A 592 -11.78 -32.90 -19.46
CA PRO A 592 -11.83 -33.10 -18.01
C PRO A 592 -11.72 -34.57 -17.60
#